data_AF-A0A1M6DR24-F1
#
_entry.id   AF-A0A1M6DR24-F1
#
_cell.length_a   1.000
_cell.length_b   1.000
_cell.length_c   1.000
_cell.angle_alpha   90.00
_cell.angle_beta   90.00
_cell.angle_gamma   90.00
#
_symmetry.space_group_name_H-M   'P 1'
#
loop_
_entity.id
_entity.type
_entity.pdbx_description
1 polymer ?
#
loop_
_entity_poly.entity_id
_entity_poly.type
_entity_poly.pdbx_seq_one_letter_code
_entity_poly.pdbx_strand_id
1 'polypeptide(L)'
;MKVYRMDDYDWVAANSAEEAKEFYIKETGVSEEELEVEECNLKKEGMYVEVEIDDAKLMLDKIASGEKVNGRNVVKFSRGDCGLCVWITFEEVLKKDGESQPYIIASSEW
;
A
#
# COMPACT_ATOMS: atom_id res chain seq x y z
N MET A 1 7.22 -9.57 5.49
CA MET A 1 7.73 -8.61 4.50
C MET A 1 7.76 -7.21 5.09
N LYS A 2 8.59 -6.36 4.51
CA LYS A 2 8.69 -4.92 4.71
C LYS A 2 8.23 -4.22 3.43
N VAL A 3 8.05 -2.91 3.50
CA VAL A 3 7.75 -2.09 2.33
C VAL A 3 8.87 -1.09 2.16
N TYR A 4 9.32 -0.95 0.92
CA TYR A 4 10.38 -0.04 0.54
C TYR A 4 9.83 0.90 -0.54
N ARG A 5 9.98 2.19 -0.31
CA ARG A 5 9.78 3.20 -1.34
C ARG A 5 10.95 3.12 -2.32
N MET A 6 10.67 2.99 -3.63
CA MET A 6 11.70 2.94 -4.68
C MET A 6 11.97 4.33 -5.25
N ASP A 7 10.93 5.14 -5.39
CA ASP A 7 10.95 6.55 -5.81
C ASP A 7 9.73 7.29 -5.21
N ASP A 8 9.39 8.47 -5.74
CA ASP A 8 8.25 9.27 -5.25
C ASP A 8 6.86 8.61 -5.39
N TYR A 9 6.71 7.64 -6.29
CA TYR A 9 5.43 7.04 -6.67
C TYR A 9 5.40 5.51 -6.56
N ASP A 10 6.56 4.87 -6.40
CA ASP A 10 6.67 3.43 -6.46
C ASP A 10 7.07 2.81 -5.11
N TRP A 11 6.36 1.75 -4.74
CA TRP A 11 6.60 0.99 -3.50
C TRP A 11 6.67 -0.51 -3.80
N VAL A 12 7.64 -1.18 -3.17
CA VAL A 12 7.86 -2.63 -3.29
C VAL A 12 7.78 -3.30 -1.92
N ALA A 13 7.02 -4.39 -1.86
CA ALA A 13 7.07 -5.31 -0.73
C ALA A 13 8.27 -6.26 -0.93
N ALA A 14 9.15 -6.38 0.06
CA ALA A 14 10.25 -7.36 0.04
C ALA A 14 10.70 -7.72 1.46
N ASN A 15 11.57 -8.72 1.62
CA ASN A 15 12.17 -9.09 2.90
C ASN A 15 13.38 -8.23 3.28
N SER A 16 14.08 -7.67 2.28
CA SER A 16 15.21 -6.76 2.47
C SER A 16 15.21 -5.64 1.41
N ALA A 17 15.96 -4.58 1.68
CA ALA A 17 16.12 -3.47 0.74
C ALA A 17 16.86 -3.91 -0.55
N GLU A 18 17.84 -4.82 -0.42
CA GLU A 18 18.55 -5.42 -1.57
C GLU A 18 17.59 -6.22 -2.44
N GLU A 19 16.75 -7.06 -1.85
CA GLU A 19 15.74 -7.83 -2.59
C GLU A 19 14.73 -6.91 -3.29
N ALA A 20 14.30 -5.83 -2.64
CA ALA A 20 13.42 -4.84 -3.25
C ALA A 20 14.05 -4.18 -4.48
N LYS A 21 15.31 -3.77 -4.37
CA LYS A 21 16.09 -3.16 -5.46
C LYS A 21 16.24 -4.09 -6.65
N GLU A 22 16.76 -5.30 -6.40
CA GLU A 22 17.02 -6.29 -7.46
C GLU A 22 15.73 -6.66 -8.19
N PHE A 23 14.64 -6.81 -7.44
CA PHE A 23 13.32 -7.05 -8.01
C PHE A 23 12.86 -5.87 -8.86
N TYR A 24 12.89 -4.65 -8.32
CA TYR A 24 12.38 -3.46 -9.02
C TYR A 24 13.16 -3.16 -10.31
N ILE A 25 14.50 -3.16 -10.25
CA ILE A 25 15.37 -2.96 -11.43
C ILE A 25 15.07 -4.00 -12.51
N LYS A 26 14.83 -5.26 -12.11
CA LYS A 26 14.53 -6.33 -13.05
C LYS A 26 13.18 -6.14 -13.74
N GLU A 27 12.16 -5.67 -13.02
CA GLU A 27 10.81 -5.51 -13.55
C GLU A 27 10.65 -4.22 -14.38
N THR A 28 11.31 -3.12 -14.00
CA THR A 28 11.13 -1.81 -14.65
C THR A 28 12.28 -1.44 -15.60
N GLY A 29 13.48 -1.99 -15.38
CA GLY A 29 14.69 -1.61 -16.12
C GLY A 29 15.30 -0.26 -15.68
N VAL A 30 14.77 0.35 -14.61
CA VAL A 30 15.31 1.57 -14.00
C VAL A 30 16.74 1.35 -13.51
N SER A 31 17.58 2.36 -13.65
CA SER A 31 18.98 2.27 -13.20
C SER A 31 19.08 2.40 -11.68
N GLU A 32 20.08 1.75 -11.05
CA GLU A 32 20.24 1.83 -9.58
C GLU A 32 20.46 3.27 -9.09
N GLU A 33 21.07 4.13 -9.93
CA GLU A 33 21.34 5.54 -9.61
C GLU A 33 20.07 6.40 -9.49
N GLU A 34 18.94 5.93 -10.03
CA GLU A 34 17.64 6.62 -9.96
C GLU A 34 16.81 6.21 -8.74
N LEU A 35 17.25 5.20 -7.97
CA LEU A 35 16.48 4.67 -6.85
C LEU A 35 16.70 5.44 -5.54
N GLU A 36 15.61 5.84 -4.90
CA GLU A 36 15.55 6.46 -3.58
C GLU A 36 15.01 5.46 -2.54
N VAL A 37 15.78 4.39 -2.30
CA VAL A 37 15.31 3.27 -1.48
C VAL A 37 15.25 3.60 0.00
N GLU A 38 14.04 3.66 0.54
CA GLU A 38 13.77 3.88 1.96
C GLU A 38 12.76 2.88 2.52
N GLU A 39 13.04 2.34 3.71
CA GLU A 39 12.11 1.44 4.41
C GLU A 39 10.95 2.22 5.03
N CYS A 40 9.72 1.87 4.65
CA CYS A 40 8.52 2.48 5.19
C CYS A 40 8.12 1.92 6.56
N ASN A 41 7.59 2.77 7.42
CA ASN A 41 6.96 2.39 8.67
C ASN A 41 5.58 1.78 8.44
N LEU A 42 5.50 0.45 8.50
CA LEU A 42 4.28 -0.33 8.20
C LEU A 42 3.01 0.10 8.95
N LYS A 43 3.12 0.76 10.12
CA LYS A 43 1.97 1.15 10.95
C LYS A 43 1.58 2.61 10.79
N LYS A 44 2.45 3.44 10.22
CA LYS A 44 2.25 4.89 10.08
C LYS A 44 2.06 5.31 8.64
N GLU A 45 2.75 4.63 7.72
CA GLU A 45 2.69 4.87 6.29
C GLU A 45 1.77 3.86 5.61
N GLY A 46 1.32 4.23 4.43
CA GLY A 46 0.32 3.48 3.68
C GLY A 46 -0.17 4.24 2.46
N MET A 47 -1.19 3.71 1.84
CA MET A 47 -1.69 4.18 0.55
C MET A 47 -3.21 4.27 0.54
N TYR A 48 -3.73 4.99 -0.44
CA TYR A 48 -5.14 4.94 -0.80
C TYR A 48 -5.36 3.76 -1.75
N VAL A 49 -6.29 2.88 -1.40
CA VAL A 49 -6.74 1.79 -2.27
C VAL A 49 -8.18 2.04 -2.66
N GLU A 50 -8.49 1.78 -3.92
CA GLU A 50 -9.86 1.84 -4.42
C GLU A 50 -10.71 0.79 -3.71
N VAL A 51 -11.95 1.18 -3.41
CA VAL A 51 -12.95 0.31 -2.79
C VAL A 51 -14.29 0.53 -3.45
N GLU A 52 -15.04 -0.56 -3.56
CA GLU A 52 -16.43 -0.52 -3.99
C GLU A 52 -17.27 0.28 -2.99
N ILE A 53 -18.31 0.94 -3.50
CA ILE A 53 -19.21 1.76 -2.69
C ILE A 53 -19.86 0.93 -1.57
N ASP A 54 -20.22 -0.33 -1.84
CA ASP A 54 -20.87 -1.19 -0.85
C ASP A 54 -19.93 -1.63 0.27
N ASP A 55 -18.65 -1.86 -0.04
CA ASP A 55 -17.63 -2.11 0.99
C ASP A 55 -17.41 -0.88 1.87
N ALA A 56 -17.37 0.31 1.25
CA ALA A 56 -17.26 1.56 2.01
C ALA A 56 -18.46 1.79 2.94
N LYS A 57 -19.69 1.50 2.48
CA LYS A 57 -20.89 1.55 3.33
C LYS A 57 -20.76 0.58 4.51
N LEU A 58 -20.37 -0.67 4.26
CA LEU A 58 -20.18 -1.67 5.32
C LEU A 58 -19.15 -1.19 6.37
N MET A 59 -18.06 -0.55 5.94
CA MET A 59 -17.09 0.04 6.85
C MET A 59 -17.71 1.15 7.69
N LEU A 60 -18.50 2.04 7.09
CA LEU A 60 -19.19 3.11 7.80
C LEU A 60 -20.22 2.59 8.81
N ASP A 61 -21.00 1.57 8.44
CA ASP A 61 -21.98 0.94 9.33
C ASP A 61 -21.31 0.30 10.55
N LYS A 62 -20.16 -0.39 10.35
CA LYS A 62 -19.34 -0.93 11.45
C LYS A 62 -18.83 0.17 12.38
N ILE A 63 -18.35 1.29 11.83
CA ILE A 63 -17.90 2.41 12.67
C ILE A 63 -19.08 3.00 13.45
N ALA A 64 -20.25 3.13 12.81
CA ALA A 64 -21.47 3.63 13.44
C ALA A 64 -22.00 2.70 14.54
N SER A 65 -21.80 1.39 14.42
CA SER A 65 -22.13 0.39 15.46
C SER A 65 -21.10 0.36 16.60
N GLY A 66 -19.99 1.11 16.49
CA GLY A 66 -18.90 1.13 17.48
C GLY A 66 -17.85 0.04 17.26
N GLU A 67 -17.92 -0.70 16.15
CA GLU A 67 -16.90 -1.65 15.75
C GLU A 67 -15.67 -0.95 15.13
N LYS A 68 -14.53 -1.64 15.17
CA LYS A 68 -13.28 -1.15 14.59
C LYS A 68 -13.12 -1.70 13.17
N VAL A 69 -12.84 -0.81 12.23
CA VAL A 69 -12.39 -1.19 10.88
C VAL A 69 -10.87 -1.14 10.87
N ASN A 70 -10.24 -2.29 10.62
CA ASN A 70 -8.79 -2.47 10.63
C ASN A 70 -8.10 -1.93 11.90
N GLY A 71 -8.74 -2.15 13.05
CA GLY A 71 -8.24 -1.70 14.35
C GLY A 71 -8.41 -0.19 14.61
N ARG A 72 -9.02 0.56 13.70
CA ARG A 72 -9.27 2.00 13.81
C ARG A 72 -10.76 2.30 14.01
N ASN A 73 -11.03 3.38 14.74
CA ASN A 73 -12.37 3.95 14.91
C ASN A 73 -12.70 4.99 13.83
N VAL A 74 -11.74 5.33 12.99
CA VAL A 74 -11.87 6.32 11.92
C VAL A 74 -11.24 5.75 10.67
N VAL A 75 -11.95 5.89 9.56
CA VAL A 75 -11.51 5.53 8.22
C VAL A 75 -11.44 6.80 7.40
N LYS A 76 -10.33 7.00 6.69
CA LYS A 76 -10.13 8.17 5.83
C LYS A 76 -10.53 7.79 4.40
N PHE A 77 -11.56 8.43 3.90
CA PHE A 77 -11.99 8.27 2.52
C PHE A 77 -11.48 9.45 1.69
N SER A 78 -11.10 9.17 0.45
CA SER A 78 -10.83 10.18 -0.57
C SER A 78 -11.56 9.80 -1.84
N ARG A 79 -11.89 10.79 -2.67
CA ARG A 79 -12.39 10.54 -4.02
C ARG A 79 -11.24 10.78 -4.98
N GLY A 80 -10.72 9.71 -5.58
CA GLY A 80 -9.77 9.79 -6.69
C GLY A 80 -10.50 10.00 -8.02
N ASP A 81 -9.73 10.20 -9.09
CA ASP A 81 -10.26 10.26 -10.46
C ASP A 81 -10.95 8.95 -10.88
N CYS A 82 -10.49 7.81 -10.37
CA CYS A 82 -10.98 6.48 -10.71
C CYS A 82 -12.10 5.95 -9.78
N GLY A 83 -12.30 6.53 -8.59
CA GLY A 83 -13.30 6.00 -7.67
C GLY A 83 -13.21 6.49 -6.22
N LEU A 84 -13.90 5.76 -5.34
CA LEU A 84 -13.82 5.96 -3.90
C LEU A 84 -12.61 5.19 -3.37
N CYS A 85 -11.71 5.88 -2.68
CA CYS A 85 -10.52 5.27 -2.12
C CYS A 85 -10.54 5.37 -0.59
N VAL A 86 -9.93 4.37 0.05
CA VAL A 86 -9.75 4.33 1.50
C VAL A 86 -8.27 4.27 1.83
N TRP A 87 -7.84 5.06 2.83
CA TRP A 87 -6.48 4.97 3.34
C TRP A 87 -6.31 3.74 4.23
N ILE A 88 -5.34 2.90 3.89
CA ILE A 88 -4.88 1.78 4.72
C ILE A 88 -3.37 1.84 4.89
N THR A 89 -2.88 1.28 5.99
CA THR A 89 -1.43 1.15 6.23
C THR A 89 -0.81 0.05 5.38
N PHE A 90 0.49 0.14 5.15
CA PHE A 90 1.24 -0.94 4.50
C PHE A 90 1.16 -2.27 5.26
N GLU A 91 1.02 -2.28 6.59
CA GLU A 91 0.74 -3.51 7.33
C GLU A 91 -0.58 -4.18 6.89
N GLU A 92 -1.62 -3.39 6.61
CA GLU A 92 -2.91 -3.90 6.13
C GLU A 92 -2.84 -4.35 4.67
N VAL A 93 -2.08 -3.64 3.83
CA VAL A 93 -1.81 -4.03 2.43
C VAL A 93 -1.19 -5.43 2.42
N LEU A 94 -0.06 -5.60 3.10
CA LEU A 94 0.66 -6.87 3.16
C LEU A 94 -0.21 -8.03 3.70
N LYS A 95 -1.10 -7.73 4.67
CA LYS A 95 -2.04 -8.73 5.22
C LYS A 95 -3.12 -9.15 4.22
N LYS A 96 -3.55 -8.25 3.33
CA LYS A 96 -4.58 -8.53 2.33
C LYS A 96 -4.02 -9.33 1.16
N ASP A 97 -2.84 -8.99 0.67
CA ASP A 97 -2.19 -9.71 -0.42
C ASP A 97 -1.78 -11.12 0.03
N GLY A 98 -1.18 -11.25 1.22
CA GLY A 98 -0.72 -12.54 1.73
C GLY A 98 0.45 -13.14 0.96
N GLU A 99 1.09 -12.35 0.09
CA GLU A 99 2.22 -12.76 -0.72
C GLU A 99 3.49 -12.97 0.11
N SER A 100 4.34 -13.87 -0.40
CA SER A 100 5.62 -14.23 0.25
C SER A 100 6.84 -13.87 -0.58
N GLN A 101 6.63 -13.56 -1.86
CA GLN A 101 7.65 -13.14 -2.82
C GLN A 101 7.59 -11.61 -3.01
N PRO A 102 8.67 -10.96 -3.47
CA PRO A 102 8.66 -9.52 -3.74
C PRO A 102 7.62 -9.12 -4.79
N TYR A 103 6.96 -7.99 -4.58
CA TYR A 103 5.95 -7.47 -5.52
C TYR A 103 5.81 -5.94 -5.44
N ILE A 104 5.35 -5.33 -6.53
CA ILE A 104 5.04 -3.89 -6.59
C ILE A 104 3.69 -3.67 -5.90
N ILE A 105 3.68 -2.84 -4.86
CA ILE A 105 2.48 -2.47 -4.09
C ILE A 105 1.71 -1.35 -4.81
N ALA A 106 2.46 -0.39 -5.33
CA ALA A 106 1.95 0.76 -6.04
C ALA A 106 3.03 1.21 -7.01
N SER A 107 2.62 1.62 -8.20
CA SER A 107 3.49 2.37 -9.10
C SER A 107 2.67 3.31 -9.98
N SER A 108 3.30 4.38 -10.44
CA SER A 108 2.68 5.33 -11.38
C SER A 108 2.71 4.87 -12.84
N GLU A 109 3.51 3.84 -13.15
CA GLU A 109 3.72 3.33 -14.49
C GLU A 109 2.89 2.07 -14.73
N TRP A 110 1.63 2.23 -15.17
CA TRP A 110 0.75 1.13 -15.62
C TRP A 110 -0.17 1.54 -16.76
#